data_AF-A0A662VN58-F1
#
_entry.id   AF-A0A662VN58-F1
#
_cell.length_a   1.000
_cell.length_b   1.000
_cell.length_c   1.000
_cell.angle_alpha   90.00
_cell.angle_beta   90.00
_cell.angle_gamma   90.00
#
_symmetry.space_group_name_H-M   'P 1'
#
loop_
_entity.id
_entity.type
_entity.pdbx_description
1 polymer ?
#
loop_
_entity_poly.entity_id
_entity_poly.type
_entity_poly.pdbx_seq_one_letter_code
_entity_poly.pdbx_strand_id
1 'polypeptide(L)' 'MFRGIDFYNIDELLTSEERLVRNAIREFLEKEIEPLIADAWHKEEPLNFREIGKKFGELGMLGAFIPEEFGCPGANYVT' A
#
# COMPACT_ATOMS: atom_id res chain seq x y z
N MET A 1 6.63 11.20 3.64
CA MET A 1 7.50 11.19 4.83
C MET A 1 6.84 10.27 5.85
N PHE A 2 7.58 9.32 6.41
CA PHE A 2 7.05 8.42 7.44
C PHE A 2 6.63 9.25 8.67
N ARG A 3 5.40 9.03 9.15
CA ARG A 3 4.78 9.80 10.25
C ARG A 3 4.62 8.98 11.53
N GLY A 4 5.47 7.96 11.72
CA GLY A 4 5.43 7.07 12.88
C GLY A 4 6.66 7.21 13.77
N ILE A 5 6.65 6.47 14.88
CA ILE A 5 7.82 6.29 15.73
C ILE A 5 8.80 5.35 15.01
N ASP A 6 10.02 5.81 14.73
CA ASP A 6 11.10 5.02 14.15
C ASP A 6 12.29 4.96 15.13
N PHE A 7 12.15 4.17 16.20
CA PHE A 7 13.13 4.11 17.29
C PHE A 7 14.49 3.51 16.87
N TYR A 8 14.51 2.72 15.80
CA TYR A 8 15.71 2.03 15.30
C TYR A 8 16.20 2.56 13.94
N ASN A 9 15.69 3.71 13.49
CA ASN A 9 16.02 4.30 12.19
C ASN A 9 15.89 3.30 11.02
N ILE A 10 14.83 2.49 11.02
CA ILE A 10 14.56 1.52 9.95
C ILE A 10 14.37 2.23 8.60
N ASP A 11 13.90 3.48 8.60
CA ASP A 11 13.76 4.26 7.37
C ASP A 11 15.09 4.43 6.61
N GLU A 12 16.23 4.47 7.32
CA GLU A 12 17.56 4.60 6.72
C GLU A 12 18.02 3.32 6.02
N LEU A 13 17.48 2.16 6.41
CA LEU A 13 17.81 0.87 5.80
C LEU A 13 17.16 0.68 4.42
N LEU A 14 16.12 1.45 4.12
CA LEU A 14 15.39 1.37 2.87
C LEU A 14 16.14 2.09 1.74
N THR A 15 16.00 1.60 0.52
CA THR A 15 16.39 2.35 -0.67
C THR A 15 15.46 3.54 -0.90
N SER A 16 15.88 4.48 -1.75
CA SER A 16 15.03 5.61 -2.13
C SER A 16 13.76 5.17 -2.86
N GLU A 17 13.84 4.08 -3.62
CA GLU A 17 12.71 3.48 -4.33
C GLU A 17 11.72 2.84 -3.35
N GLU A 18 12.20 2.03 -2.40
CA GLU A 18 11.37 1.43 -1.35
C GLU A 18 10.66 2.50 -0.51
N ARG A 19 11.36 3.58 -0.16
CA ARG A 19 10.75 4.73 0.52
C ARG A 19 9.68 5.42 -0.34
N LEU A 20 9.89 5.53 -1.64
CA LEU A 20 8.94 6.12 -2.58
C LEU A 20 7.67 5.29 -2.66
N VAL A 21 7.80 3.97 -2.90
CA VAL A 21 6.68 3.03 -2.99
C VAL A 21 5.87 3.03 -1.69
N ARG A 22 6.54 2.89 -0.53
CA ARG A 22 5.90 2.95 0.79
C ARG A 22 5.13 4.25 1.00
N ASN A 23 5.69 5.40 0.60
CA ASN A 23 5.02 6.69 0.74
C ASN A 23 3.78 6.79 -0.17
N ALA A 24 3.88 6.33 -1.42
CA ALA A 24 2.77 6.34 -2.37
C ALA A 24 1.60 5.47 -1.89
N ILE A 25 1.90 4.25 -1.42
CA ILE A 25 0.89 3.35 -0.85
C ILE A 25 0.24 3.97 0.39
N ARG A 26 1.04 4.54 1.30
CA ARG A 26 0.50 5.21 2.50
C ARG A 26 -0.45 6.34 2.14
N GLU A 27 -0.07 7.20 1.21
CA GLU A 27 -0.89 8.32 0.78
C GLU A 27 -2.22 7.85 0.19
N PHE A 28 -2.19 6.79 -0.62
CA PHE A 28 -3.40 6.17 -1.14
C PHE A 28 -4.29 5.59 -0.04
N LEU A 29 -3.73 4.86 0.93
CA LEU A 29 -4.49 4.31 2.05
C LEU A 29 -5.15 5.42 2.90
N GLU A 30 -4.40 6.47 3.24
CA GLU A 30 -4.90 7.62 4.02
C GLU A 30 -6.04 8.35 3.27
N LYS A 31 -5.95 8.47 1.94
CA LYS A 31 -6.94 9.21 1.14
C LYS A 31 -8.18 8.38 0.79
N GLU A 32 -7.99 7.13 0.40
CA GLU A 32 -9.03 6.34 -0.26
C GLU A 32 -9.63 5.27 0.64
N ILE A 33 -8.89 4.79 1.65
CA ILE A 33 -9.31 3.65 2.49
C ILE A 33 -9.68 4.11 3.90
N GLU A 34 -8.83 4.91 4.55
CA GLU A 34 -9.04 5.39 5.92
C GLU A 34 -10.43 6.04 6.14
N PRO A 35 -10.95 6.90 5.23
CA PRO A 35 -12.28 7.50 5.42
C PRO A 35 -13.43 6.48 5.44
N LEU A 36 -13.23 5.28 4.91
CA LEU A 36 -14.26 4.24 4.83
C LEU A 36 -14.32 3.37 6.10
N ILE A 37 -13.27 3.37 6.91
CA ILE A 37 -13.09 2.42 8.01
C ILE A 37 -14.11 2.65 9.14
N ALA A 38 -14.32 3.91 9.54
CA ALA A 38 -15.21 4.23 10.65
C ALA A 38 -16.66 3.79 10.36
N ASP A 39 -17.13 4.06 9.15
CA ASP A 39 -18.46 3.68 8.69
C ASP A 39 -18.62 2.15 8.61
N ALA A 40 -17.64 1.47 8.00
CA ALA A 40 -17.63 0.02 7.88
C ALA A 40 -17.65 -0.66 9.26
N TRP A 41 -16.85 -0.15 10.20
CA TRP A 41 -16.81 -0.63 11.58
C TRP A 41 -18.16 -0.44 12.29
N HIS A 42 -18.73 0.76 12.23
CA HIS A 42 -20.00 1.06 12.89
C HIS A 42 -21.20 0.28 12.34
N LYS A 43 -21.17 -0.08 11.05
CA LYS A 43 -22.22 -0.84 10.38
C LYS A 43 -22.00 -2.35 10.44
N GLU A 44 -20.85 -2.81 10.94
CA GLU A 44 -20.41 -4.21 10.89
C GLU A 44 -20.43 -4.79 9.45
N GLU A 45 -20.10 -3.95 8.47
CA GLU A 45 -20.10 -4.30 7.05
C GLU A 45 -18.69 -4.31 6.48
N PRO A 46 -18.35 -5.23 5.56
CA PRO A 46 -17.05 -5.21 4.90
C PRO A 46 -16.93 -4.02 3.95
N LEU A 47 -15.69 -3.56 3.74
CA LEU A 47 -15.39 -2.66 2.64
C LEU A 47 -15.71 -3.33 1.29
N ASN A 48 -16.00 -2.52 0.27
CA ASN A 48 -16.18 -3.01 -1.09
C ASN A 48 -14.83 -3.41 -1.71
N PHE A 49 -14.35 -4.60 -1.35
CA PHE A 49 -13.08 -5.15 -1.84
C PHE A 49 -13.05 -5.37 -3.35
N ARG A 50 -14.20 -5.47 -4.03
CA ARG A 50 -14.25 -5.60 -5.48
C ARG A 50 -13.77 -4.32 -6.19
N GLU A 51 -14.18 -3.18 -5.68
CA GLU A 51 -13.74 -1.88 -6.22
C GLU A 51 -12.34 -1.51 -5.71
N ILE A 52 -12.08 -1.76 -4.42
CA ILE A 52 -10.75 -1.52 -3.82
C ILE A 52 -9.66 -2.36 -4.50
N GLY A 53 -9.95 -3.63 -4.79
CA GLY A 53 -9.00 -4.54 -5.43
C GLY A 53 -8.56 -4.08 -6.82
N LYS A 54 -9.44 -3.44 -7.59
CA LYS A 54 -9.08 -2.85 -8.90
C LYS A 54 -8.06 -1.73 -8.71
N LYS A 55 -8.31 -0.81 -7.78
CA LYS A 55 -7.38 0.29 -7.45
C LYS A 55 -6.03 -0.24 -6.97
N PHE A 56 -6.02 -1.29 -6.15
CA PHE A 56 -4.79 -1.95 -5.69
C PHE A 56 -4.01 -2.55 -6.86
N GLY A 57 -4.70 -3.17 -7.82
CA GLY A 57 -4.08 -3.67 -9.05
C GLY A 57 -3.45 -2.57 -9.89
N GLU A 58 -4.14 -1.44 -10.07
CA GLU A 58 -3.61 -0.26 -10.79
C GLU A 58 -2.36 0.34 -10.13
N LEU A 59 -2.25 0.21 -8.80
CA LEU A 59 -1.09 0.65 -8.02
C LEU A 59 0.04 -0.39 -7.94
N GLY A 60 -0.11 -1.57 -8.57
CA GLY A 60 0.88 -2.64 -8.50
C GLY A 60 0.96 -3.32 -7.13
N MET A 61 -0.04 -3.18 -6.26
CA MET A 61 -0.02 -3.79 -4.93
C MET A 61 -0.38 -5.28 -4.94
N LEU A 62 -0.81 -5.82 -6.09
CA LEU A 62 -1.19 -7.22 -6.25
C LEU A 62 -0.12 -7.94 -7.06
N GLY A 63 0.43 -9.02 -6.48
CA GLY A 63 1.48 -9.81 -7.16
C GLY A 63 2.82 -9.07 -7.28
N ALA A 64 3.19 -8.25 -6.29
CA ALA A 64 4.35 -7.36 -6.34
C ALA A 64 5.64 -8.02 -6.89
N PHE A 65 5.96 -9.24 -6.45
CA PHE A 65 7.16 -9.99 -6.86
C PHE A 65 7.03 -10.76 -8.19
N ILE A 66 5.84 -10.80 -8.78
CA ILE A 66 5.60 -11.51 -10.03
C ILE A 66 6.28 -10.72 -11.16
N PRO A 67 7.00 -11.38 -12.09
CA PRO A 67 7.70 -10.71 -13.17
C PRO A 67 6.83 -9.81 -14.04
N GLU A 68 7.43 -8.74 -14.58
CA GLU A 68 6.77 -7.77 -15.45
C GLU A 68 6.14 -8.36 -16.71
N GLU A 69 6.66 -9.50 -17.22
CA GLU A 69 6.09 -10.20 -18.37
C GLU A 69 4.64 -10.68 -18.14
N PHE A 70 4.22 -10.77 -16.87
CA PHE A 70 2.85 -11.10 -16.47
C PHE A 70 2.02 -9.85 -16.09
N GLY A 71 2.53 -8.64 -16.35
CA GLY A 71 1.86 -7.38 -16.03
C GLY A 71 1.90 -6.99 -14.56
N CYS A 72 2.86 -7.53 -13.79
CA CYS A 72 3.07 -7.24 -12.37
C CYS A 72 4.36 -6.43 -12.15
N PRO A 73 4.61 -5.88 -10.95
CA PRO A 73 5.73 -4.95 -10.74
C PRO A 73 7.14 -5.54 -10.76
N GLY A 74 7.32 -6.86 -10.64
CA GLY A 74 8.66 -7.47 -10.54
C GLY A 74 9.49 -6.98 -9.35
N ALA A 75 8.83 -6.50 -8.28
CA ALA A 75 9.45 -5.90 -7.12
C ALA A 75 10.21 -6.93 -6.26
N ASN A 76 11.17 -6.44 -5.47
CA ASN A 76 11.85 -7.25 -4.46
C ASN A 76 10.92 -7.50 -3.24
N TYR A 77 11.38 -8.25 -2.24
CA TYR A 77 10.55 -8.57 -1.05
C TYR A 77 10.37 -7.44 -0.03
N VAL A 78 11.12 -6.35 -0.18
CA VAL A 78 11.12 -5.17 0.70
C VAL A 78 10.23 -4.05 0.14
N THR A 79 10.25 -3.88 -1.19
CA THR A 79 9.44 -2.91 -1.94
C THR A 79 7.95 -3.25 -1.88
#